data_AF-A0A521JPM9-F1
#
_entry.id   AF-A0A521JPM9-F1
#
_cell.length_a   1.000
_cell.length_b   1.000
_cell.length_c   1.000
_cell.angle_alpha   90.00
_cell.angle_beta   90.00
_cell.angle_gamma   90.00
#
_symmetry.space_group_name_H-M   'P 1'
#
loop_
_entity.id
_entity.type
_entity.pdbx_description
1 polymer ?
#
loop_
_entity_poly.entity_id
_entity_poly.type
_entity_poly.pdbx_seq_one_letter_code
_entity_poly.pdbx_strand_id
1 'polypeptide(L)'
;YGILDFILKPYAITLIQPLLDYPIAFGLLGLSGVFSKSKYGIIKGYLLGIVGRYICHVLTGIIYFHEYAGGQNVVLYSLTYNASYIVPEAILTILILLIPAVRQALGVVKKMALES
;
A
#
# COMPACT_ATOMS: atom_id res chain seq x y z
N TYR A 1 6.82 -0.56 -20.19
CA TYR A 1 8.14 -0.29 -19.59
C TYR A 1 8.57 -1.29 -18.51
N GLY A 2 7.67 -2.00 -17.81
CA GLY A 2 8.10 -2.92 -16.73
C GLY A 2 8.84 -4.21 -17.14
N ILE A 3 8.50 -4.83 -18.28
CA ILE A 3 9.13 -6.11 -18.67
C ILE A 3 10.54 -5.91 -19.24
N LEU A 4 10.76 -4.81 -19.97
CA LEU A 4 12.05 -4.52 -20.59
C LEU A 4 13.10 -4.07 -19.56
N ASP A 5 12.69 -3.34 -18.52
CA ASP A 5 13.56 -2.98 -17.38
C ASP A 5 13.94 -4.21 -16.53
N PHE A 6 13.07 -5.22 -16.44
CA PHE A 6 13.32 -6.46 -15.70
C PHE A 6 14.41 -7.34 -16.34
N ILE A 7 14.50 -7.35 -17.66
CA ILE A 7 15.50 -8.14 -18.40
C ILE A 7 16.87 -7.45 -18.40
N LEU A 8 16.89 -6.11 -18.38
CA LEU A 8 18.11 -5.32 -18.64
C LEU A 8 18.89 -4.90 -17.39
N LYS A 9 18.32 -4.99 -16.18
CA LYS A 9 18.98 -4.59 -14.94
C LYS A 9 19.01 -5.73 -13.90
N PRO A 10 20.14 -6.43 -13.71
CA PRO A 10 20.30 -7.50 -12.72
C PRO A 10 20.45 -6.96 -11.27
N TYR A 11 19.81 -5.83 -10.96
CA TYR A 11 19.70 -5.27 -9.60
C TYR A 11 18.38 -5.67 -8.91
N ALA A 12 17.64 -6.62 -9.48
CA ALA A 12 16.57 -7.32 -8.79
C ALA A 12 17.19 -8.42 -7.91
N ILE A 13 17.64 -8.06 -6.70
CA ILE A 13 18.37 -8.98 -5.81
C ILE A 13 17.48 -10.14 -5.30
N THR A 14 16.16 -10.06 -5.33
CA THR A 14 15.32 -11.26 -5.13
C THR A 14 13.90 -11.09 -5.70
N LEU A 15 13.37 -12.12 -6.38
CA LEU A 15 12.01 -12.21 -6.95
C LEU A 15 10.88 -11.85 -5.97
N ILE A 16 11.18 -11.89 -4.67
CA ILE A 16 10.31 -11.53 -3.54
C ILE A 16 10.08 -10.01 -3.43
N GLN A 17 11.04 -9.18 -3.83
CA GLN A 17 10.97 -7.73 -3.68
C GLN A 17 9.83 -7.10 -4.53
N PRO A 18 9.69 -7.41 -5.84
CA PRO A 18 8.55 -6.94 -6.63
C PRO A 18 7.20 -7.48 -6.12
N LEU A 19 7.18 -8.68 -5.53
CA LEU A 19 5.98 -9.32 -4.98
C LEU A 19 5.50 -8.62 -3.69
N LEU A 20 6.41 -8.25 -2.80
CA LEU A 20 6.11 -7.47 -1.60
C LEU A 20 5.67 -6.05 -1.95
N ASP A 21 6.36 -5.39 -2.88
CA ASP A 21 6.11 -3.98 -3.21
C ASP A 21 4.84 -3.77 -4.06
N TYR A 22 4.36 -4.81 -4.78
CA TYR A 22 3.20 -4.70 -5.66
C TYR A 22 2.05 -5.66 -5.29
N PRO A 23 2.01 -6.94 -5.68
CA PRO A 23 0.82 -7.78 -5.50
C PRO A 23 0.45 -8.02 -4.05
N ILE A 24 1.39 -8.07 -3.11
CA ILE A 24 1.07 -8.21 -1.67
C ILE A 24 0.61 -6.87 -1.10
N ALA A 25 1.34 -5.77 -1.34
CA ALA A 25 0.92 -4.45 -0.87
C ALA A 25 -0.47 -4.03 -1.41
N PHE A 26 -0.75 -4.30 -2.69
CA PHE A 26 -2.06 -4.07 -3.30
C PHE A 26 -3.09 -5.15 -2.95
N GLY A 27 -2.68 -6.40 -2.72
CA GLY A 27 -3.53 -7.48 -2.22
C GLY A 27 -4.02 -7.25 -0.79
N LEU A 28 -3.19 -6.63 0.06
CA LEU A 28 -3.56 -6.21 1.41
C LEU A 28 -4.58 -5.05 1.40
N LEU A 29 -4.59 -4.19 0.37
CA LEU A 29 -5.72 -3.27 0.13
C LEU A 29 -7.01 -4.05 -0.23
N GLY A 30 -6.89 -5.23 -0.84
CA GLY A 30 -7.98 -6.18 -1.07
C GLY A 30 -8.57 -6.81 0.20
N LEU A 31 -7.83 -6.86 1.32
CA LEU A 31 -8.37 -7.24 2.64
C LEU A 31 -9.43 -6.24 3.15
N SER A 32 -9.62 -5.10 2.48
CA SER A 32 -10.75 -4.22 2.72
C SER A 32 -12.12 -4.92 2.60
N GLY A 33 -12.20 -6.01 1.85
CA GLY A 33 -13.37 -6.88 1.77
C GLY A 33 -13.76 -7.54 3.11
N VAL A 34 -12.82 -7.72 4.04
CA VAL A 34 -13.07 -8.29 5.38
C VAL A 34 -14.05 -7.42 6.17
N PHE A 35 -13.97 -6.10 6.00
CA PHE A 35 -14.88 -5.15 6.66
C PHE A 35 -16.08 -4.78 5.79
N SER A 36 -16.35 -5.49 4.70
CA SER A 36 -17.43 -5.17 3.76
C SER A 36 -18.82 -5.06 4.40
N LYS A 37 -19.07 -5.74 5.53
CA LYS A 37 -20.33 -5.67 6.29
C LYS A 37 -20.31 -4.70 7.48
N SER A 38 -19.20 -4.00 7.72
CA SER A 38 -19.04 -3.06 8.85
C SER A 38 -19.45 -1.63 8.48
N LYS A 39 -19.98 -0.88 9.46
CA LYS A 39 -20.15 0.58 9.33
C LYS A 39 -18.78 1.21 9.06
N TYR A 40 -18.67 1.99 7.99
CA TYR A 40 -17.41 2.54 7.45
C TYR A 40 -16.39 1.49 6.99
N GLY A 41 -16.85 0.33 6.51
CA GLY A 41 -16.00 -0.79 6.09
C GLY A 41 -14.89 -0.44 5.09
N ILE A 42 -15.17 0.45 4.13
CA ILE A 42 -14.19 0.93 3.15
C ILE A 42 -13.02 1.64 3.84
N ILE A 43 -13.29 2.52 4.81
CA ILE A 43 -12.25 3.26 5.53
C ILE A 43 -11.42 2.32 6.41
N LYS A 44 -12.07 1.41 7.13
CA LYS A 44 -11.37 0.40 7.95
C LYS A 44 -10.49 -0.52 7.11
N GLY A 45 -11.01 -0.93 5.95
CA GLY A 45 -10.30 -1.74 4.99
C GLY A 45 -9.10 -1.04 4.38
N TYR A 46 -9.26 0.23 4.01
CA TYR A 46 -8.17 1.07 3.55
C TYR A 46 -7.08 1.24 4.61
N LEU A 47 -7.46 1.53 5.86
CA LEU A 47 -6.52 1.66 6.98
C LEU A 47 -5.72 0.37 7.22
N LEU A 48 -6.38 -0.79 7.15
CA LEU A 48 -5.69 -2.07 7.26
C LEU A 48 -4.69 -2.29 6.10
N GLY A 49 -5.12 -2.01 4.87
CA GLY A 49 -4.30 -2.18 3.69
C GLY A 49 -3.10 -1.23 3.64
N ILE A 50 -3.25 0.03 4.06
CA ILE A 50 -2.15 0.99 4.08
C ILE A 50 -1.12 0.68 5.17
N VAL A 51 -1.53 0.15 6.32
CA VAL A 51 -0.62 -0.37 7.34
C VAL A 51 0.18 -1.55 6.80
N GLY A 52 -0.51 -2.48 6.12
CA GLY A 52 0.15 -3.62 5.46
C GLY A 52 1.19 -3.16 4.42
N ARG A 53 0.79 -2.24 3.52
CA ARG A 53 1.68 -1.62 2.53
C ARG A 53 2.87 -0.91 3.18
N TYR A 54 2.64 -0.16 4.26
CA TYR A 54 3.70 0.52 5.00
C TYR A 54 4.73 -0.46 5.57
N ILE A 55 4.28 -1.56 6.18
CA ILE A 55 5.17 -2.61 6.70
C ILE A 55 5.99 -3.22 5.57
N CYS A 56 5.38 -3.55 4.43
CA CYS A 56 6.10 -4.07 3.27
C CYS A 56 7.21 -3.12 2.80
N HIS A 57 6.91 -1.83 2.62
CA HIS A 57 7.92 -0.85 2.19
C HIS A 57 9.03 -0.63 3.22
N VAL A 58 8.72 -0.69 4.52
CA VAL A 58 9.73 -0.61 5.59
C VAL A 58 10.63 -1.84 5.56
N LEU A 59 10.08 -3.05 5.41
CA LEU A 59 10.88 -4.27 5.29
C LEU A 59 11.76 -4.25 4.03
N THR A 60 11.21 -3.82 2.88
CA THR A 60 11.99 -3.62 1.66
C THR A 60 13.12 -2.62 1.87
N GLY A 61 12.85 -1.49 2.53
CA GLY A 61 13.85 -0.47 2.80
C GLY A 61 14.97 -0.96 3.74
N ILE A 62 14.63 -1.75 4.76
CA ILE A 62 15.62 -2.35 5.67
C ILE A 62 16.47 -3.41 4.96
N ILE A 63 15.87 -4.27 4.14
CA ILE A 63 16.58 -5.39 3.52
C ILE A 63 17.44 -4.90 2.35
N TYR A 64 16.90 -4.04 1.48
CA TYR A 64 17.52 -3.71 0.20
C TYR A 64 18.09 -2.28 0.12
N PHE A 65 17.59 -1.35 0.92
CA PHE A 65 18.01 0.07 0.87
C PHE A 65 18.82 0.49 2.11
N HIS A 66 19.36 -0.47 2.86
CA HIS A 66 20.18 -0.17 4.05
C HIS A 66 21.43 0.64 3.73
N GLU A 67 22.00 0.48 2.53
CA GLU A 67 23.16 1.25 2.06
C GLU A 67 22.88 2.76 1.98
N TYR A 68 21.62 3.16 1.76
CA TYR A 68 21.21 4.56 1.71
C TYR A 68 21.06 5.22 3.09
N ALA A 69 21.15 4.44 4.18
CA ALA A 69 21.07 4.97 5.53
C ALA A 69 22.31 5.79 5.92
N GLY A 70 23.42 5.71 5.16
CA GLY A 70 24.58 6.60 5.33
C GLY A 70 25.18 6.63 6.73
N GLY A 71 25.11 5.53 7.47
CA GLY A 71 25.57 5.41 8.87
C GLY A 71 24.51 5.69 9.94
N GLN A 72 23.28 6.04 9.55
CA GLN A 72 22.14 6.11 10.46
C GLN A 72 21.57 4.71 10.75
N ASN A 73 20.76 4.60 11.80
CA ASN A 73 20.02 3.37 12.08
C ASN A 73 19.08 3.08 10.89
N VAL A 74 19.36 1.98 10.19
CA VAL A 74 18.65 1.54 8.97
C VAL A 74 17.13 1.42 9.19
N VAL A 75 16.72 0.91 10.36
CA VAL A 75 15.31 0.75 10.72
C VAL A 75 14.64 2.12 10.84
N LEU A 76 15.28 3.06 11.56
CA LEU A 76 14.75 4.42 11.72
C LEU A 76 14.71 5.19 10.40
N TYR A 77 15.75 5.04 9.57
CA TYR A 77 15.81 5.63 8.24
C TYR A 77 14.64 5.12 7.38
N SER A 78 14.48 3.80 7.30
CA SER A 78 13.42 3.20 6.49
C SER A 78 12.01 3.53 7.00
N LEU A 79 11.80 3.56 8.33
CA LEU A 79 10.53 3.99 8.93
C LEU A 79 10.19 5.42 8.54
N THR A 80 11.10 6.38 8.80
CA THR A 80 10.82 7.80 8.56
C THR A 80 10.69 8.12 7.08
N TYR A 81 11.55 7.54 6.24
CA TYR A 81 11.48 7.69 4.79
C TYR A 81 10.15 7.18 4.25
N ASN A 82 9.75 5.95 4.59
CA ASN A 82 8.48 5.39 4.10
C ASN A 82 7.25 6.11 4.66
N ALA A 83 7.32 6.60 5.90
CA ALA A 83 6.20 7.32 6.51
C ALA A 83 5.99 8.66 5.83
N SER A 84 7.08 9.32 5.39
CA SER A 84 7.05 10.66 4.82
C SER A 84 6.15 10.80 3.59
N TYR A 85 5.97 9.74 2.80
CA TYR A 85 5.09 9.75 1.62
C TYR A 85 3.81 8.92 1.82
N ILE A 86 3.85 7.82 2.59
CA ILE A 86 2.67 6.98 2.83
C ILE A 86 1.67 7.68 3.74
N VAL A 87 2.12 8.39 4.78
CA VAL A 87 1.21 9.06 5.71
C VAL A 87 0.44 10.22 5.06
N PRO A 88 1.08 11.13 4.30
CA PRO A 88 0.32 12.16 3.58
C PRO A 88 -0.66 11.59 2.55
N GLU A 89 -0.28 10.52 1.84
CA GLU A 89 -1.19 9.83 0.93
C GLU A 89 -2.37 9.22 1.69
N ALA A 90 -2.10 8.56 2.83
CA ALA A 90 -3.13 8.02 3.71
C ALA A 90 -4.16 9.07 4.11
N ILE A 91 -3.68 10.22 4.56
CA ILE A 91 -4.52 11.33 4.99
C ILE A 91 -5.36 11.84 3.82
N LEU A 92 -4.75 12.09 2.66
CA LEU A 92 -5.44 12.61 1.49
C LEU A 92 -6.54 11.64 1.02
N THR A 93 -6.23 10.35 0.92
CA THR A 93 -7.21 9.33 0.52
C THR A 93 -8.33 9.20 1.54
N ILE A 94 -8.05 9.26 2.85
CA ILE A 94 -9.10 9.27 3.88
C ILE A 94 -9.99 10.51 3.73
N LEU A 95 -9.42 11.70 3.52
CA LEU A 95 -10.20 12.92 3.30
C LEU A 95 -11.14 12.78 2.09
N ILE A 96 -10.66 12.23 0.99
CA ILE A 96 -11.47 11.95 -0.20
C ILE A 96 -12.58 10.93 0.12
N LEU A 97 -12.24 9.85 0.85
CA LEU A 97 -13.20 8.84 1.28
C LEU A 97 -14.22 9.37 2.30
N LEU A 98 -13.99 10.51 2.95
CA LEU A 98 -14.97 11.14 3.83
C LEU A 98 -16.01 11.96 3.04
N ILE A 99 -15.71 12.33 1.79
CA ILE A 99 -16.64 13.06 0.91
C ILE A 99 -17.88 12.19 0.64
N PRO A 100 -19.10 12.64 0.99
CA PRO A 100 -20.32 11.83 0.84
C PRO A 100 -20.56 11.34 -0.59
N ALA A 101 -20.29 12.17 -1.59
CA ALA A 101 -20.44 11.81 -3.01
C ALA A 101 -19.57 10.60 -3.40
N VAL A 102 -18.31 10.58 -2.95
CA VAL A 102 -17.38 9.47 -3.19
C VAL A 102 -17.87 8.20 -2.50
N ARG A 103 -18.30 8.32 -1.24
CA ARG A 103 -18.82 7.18 -0.47
C ARG A 103 -20.05 6.56 -1.09
N GLN A 104 -20.97 7.40 -1.59
CA GLN A 104 -22.19 6.96 -2.25
C GLN A 104 -21.87 6.26 -3.57
N ALA A 105 -21.00 6.85 -4.40
CA ALA A 105 -20.56 6.25 -5.66
C ALA A 105 -19.94 4.86 -5.44
N LEU A 106 -19.04 4.71 -4.46
CA LEU A 106 -18.45 3.42 -4.09
C LEU A 106 -19.52 2.42 -3.59
N GLY A 107 -20.54 2.91 -2.87
CA GLY A 107 -21.68 2.10 -2.45
C GLY A 107 -22.50 1.56 -3.63
N VAL A 108 -22.72 2.38 -4.67
CA VAL A 108 -23.41 1.97 -5.90
C VAL A 108 -22.62 0.92 -6.65
N VAL A 109 -21.31 1.14 -6.86
CA VAL A 109 -20.43 0.17 -7.54
C VAL A 109 -20.43 -1.17 -6.80
N LYS A 110 -20.34 -1.15 -5.46
CA LYS A 110 -20.42 -2.36 -4.65
C LYS A 110 -21.73 -3.11 -4.85
N LYS A 111 -22.86 -2.41 -4.94
CA LYS A 111 -24.17 -3.01 -5.17
C LYS A 111 -24.23 -3.69 -6.55
N MET A 112 -23.78 -2.99 -7.60
CA MET A 112 -23.72 -3.55 -8.96
C MET A 112 -22.86 -4.83 -9.03
N ALA A 113 -21.71 -4.84 -8.34
CA ALA A 113 -20.81 -6.00 -8.32
C ALA A 113 -21.37 -7.22 -7.57
N LEU A 114 -22.35 -7.03 -6.67
CA LEU A 114 -23.03 -8.10 -5.95
C LEU A 114 -24.29 -8.60 -6.67
N GLU A 115 -24.80 -7.81 -7.61
CA GLU A 115 -25.98 -8.12 -8.44
C GLU A 115 -25.59 -8.72 -9.81
N SER A 116 -24.29 -8.89 -10.09
CA SER A 116 -23.72 -9.52 -11.29
C SER A 116 -23.30 -10.97 -11.00
#